data_AF-A0AAN7C1J5-F1
#
_entry.id   AF-A0AAN7C1J5-F1
#
_cell.length_a   1.000
_cell.length_b   1.000
_cell.length_c   1.000
_cell.angle_alpha   90.00
_cell.angle_beta   90.00
_cell.angle_gamma   90.00
#
_symmetry.space_group_name_H-M   'P 1'
#
loop_
_entity.id
_entity.type
_entity.pdbx_description
1 polymer ?
#
loop_
_entity_poly.entity_id
_entity_poly.type
_entity_poly.pdbx_seq_one_letter_code
_entity_poly.pdbx_strand_id
1 'polypeptide(L)'
;MAHRCPCRIRGCELTTSASAFRSPSTLLCPNEIWVFARICFMPSCTLAWMHILGHGSKPVIYAAGVNKKLLGDFVRKHNVRDKIFLASKCGIAVSKGGIDMTNLQMTVTNKPSHIREYIEGTIKRLGSTPDLSYLHRIDPNMPLEESIPVLDELRRTGKTKYIGLSECSAATLRKAHSIAKIDAVQAEYSAFETLHETDGLIDAARELGVAYVAYGPLGHGWLVDDFVYNSPGNFGPTDYRRSVPKFQGENFYKNRAIVREMQKLAAKKGCTTTQIALAWVAAQGFIAIPGTTKAHRLEENWASREVELAEAEMVEVRRIVEEAKPQGNRYGETLQKLVGH
;
A
#
# COMPACT_ATOMS: atom_id res chain seq x y z
N MET A 1 12.81 -5.09 -39.80
CA MET A 1 11.53 -5.61 -39.26
C MET A 1 11.47 -5.21 -37.79
N ALA A 2 10.73 -4.16 -37.47
CA ALA A 2 10.54 -3.65 -36.12
C ALA A 2 9.03 -3.59 -35.88
N HIS A 3 8.51 -4.39 -34.96
CA HIS A 3 7.10 -4.42 -34.63
C HIS A 3 6.70 -3.14 -33.90
N ARG A 4 5.87 -2.33 -34.56
CA ARG A 4 5.13 -1.22 -33.94
C ARG A 4 3.99 -1.80 -33.11
N CYS A 5 3.85 -1.38 -31.85
CA CYS A 5 2.68 -1.65 -31.02
C CYS A 5 1.58 -0.62 -31.37
N PRO A 6 0.38 -1.02 -31.84
CA PRO A 6 -0.69 -0.10 -32.18
C PRO A 6 -1.80 -0.13 -31.13
N CYS A 7 -1.78 0.77 -30.15
CA CYS A 7 -2.92 0.99 -29.27
C CYS A 7 -3.37 2.46 -29.33
N ARG A 8 -4.07 2.80 -30.42
CA ARG A 8 -4.99 3.94 -30.49
C ARG A 8 -6.39 3.35 -30.41
N ILE A 9 -7.04 3.39 -29.25
CA ILE A 9 -8.47 3.08 -29.14
C ILE A 9 -9.17 4.31 -28.55
N ARG A 10 -9.89 5.01 -29.43
CA ARG A 10 -10.94 5.96 -29.08
C ARG A 10 -12.18 5.13 -28.71
N GLY A 11 -12.81 5.46 -27.58
CA GLY A 11 -14.06 4.84 -27.12
C GLY A 11 -13.83 3.84 -26.00
N CYS A 12 -13.82 4.32 -24.75
CA CYS A 12 -13.77 3.47 -23.56
C CYS A 12 -15.10 3.62 -22.82
N GLU A 13 -15.99 2.64 -22.96
CA GLU A 13 -17.16 2.48 -22.10
C GLU A 13 -16.71 2.04 -20.70
N LEU A 14 -17.28 2.71 -19.69
CA LEU A 14 -16.84 2.69 -18.29
C LEU A 14 -17.21 1.38 -17.58
N THR A 15 -16.23 0.55 -17.26
CA THR A 15 -16.40 -0.65 -16.40
C THR A 15 -16.10 -0.35 -14.93
N THR A 16 -16.82 -1.00 -14.01
CA THR A 16 -16.78 -0.79 -12.55
C THR A 16 -15.57 -1.45 -11.86
N SER A 17 -15.22 -1.01 -10.64
CA SER A 17 -14.08 -1.43 -9.79
C SER A 17 -13.92 -2.93 -9.51
N ALA A 18 -14.89 -3.76 -9.90
CA ALA A 18 -14.83 -5.21 -9.77
C ALA A 18 -14.09 -5.92 -10.93
N SER A 19 -13.82 -5.25 -12.05
CA SER A 19 -13.23 -5.87 -13.24
C SER A 19 -11.77 -6.30 -13.05
N ALA A 20 -10.96 -5.52 -12.32
CA ALA A 20 -9.53 -5.79 -12.13
C ALA A 20 -9.23 -7.05 -11.31
N PHE A 21 -10.18 -7.54 -10.51
CA PHE A 21 -10.07 -8.82 -9.79
C PHE A 21 -10.76 -9.99 -10.51
N ARG A 22 -11.42 -9.77 -11.67
CA ARG A 22 -12.28 -10.74 -12.36
C ARG A 22 -11.67 -11.42 -13.59
N SER A 23 -10.50 -11.00 -14.09
CA SER A 23 -9.88 -11.59 -15.30
C SER A 23 -8.49 -12.17 -15.04
N PRO A 24 -8.23 -13.47 -15.35
CA PRO A 24 -6.92 -14.09 -15.18
C PRO A 24 -5.84 -13.67 -16.20
N SER A 25 -6.19 -12.88 -17.23
CA SER A 25 -5.33 -12.68 -18.41
C SER A 25 -5.24 -11.24 -18.91
N THR A 26 -5.75 -10.26 -18.16
CA THR A 26 -5.64 -8.85 -18.57
C THR A 26 -4.45 -8.20 -17.87
N LEU A 27 -3.36 -7.95 -18.62
CA LEU A 27 -2.43 -6.88 -18.31
C LEU A 27 -3.26 -5.61 -18.17
N LEU A 28 -3.50 -5.16 -16.94
CA LEU A 28 -4.27 -3.94 -16.68
C LEU A 28 -3.59 -2.80 -17.42
N CYS A 29 -4.30 -2.19 -18.36
CA CYS A 29 -3.84 -0.99 -19.04
C CYS A 29 -3.57 0.09 -17.97
N PRO A 30 -2.57 0.98 -18.12
CA PRO A 30 -2.32 2.05 -17.15
C PRO A 30 -3.60 2.81 -16.76
N ASN A 31 -4.51 3.00 -17.71
CA ASN A 31 -5.82 3.62 -17.49
C ASN A 31 -6.81 2.77 -16.67
N GLU A 32 -6.73 1.43 -16.70
CA GLU A 32 -7.56 0.52 -15.91
C GLU A 32 -7.09 0.35 -14.47
N ILE A 33 -5.78 0.49 -14.21
CA ILE A 33 -5.22 0.58 -12.85
C ILE A 33 -5.84 1.78 -12.13
N TRP A 34 -6.07 2.86 -12.87
CA TRP A 34 -6.78 4.03 -12.38
C TRP A 34 -8.30 3.81 -12.24
N VAL A 35 -8.94 2.84 -12.92
CA VAL A 35 -10.41 2.59 -12.82
C VAL A 35 -10.85 2.11 -11.43
N PHE A 36 -9.91 1.82 -10.52
CA PHE A 36 -10.22 1.69 -9.08
C PHE A 36 -10.83 2.95 -8.46
N ALA A 37 -10.71 4.09 -9.12
CA ALA A 37 -10.95 5.40 -8.57
C ALA A 37 -12.03 6.16 -9.36
N ARG A 38 -13.30 5.97 -8.99
CA ARG A 38 -14.40 6.85 -9.41
C ARG A 38 -15.56 6.84 -8.42
N ILE A 39 -15.81 7.97 -7.76
CA ILE A 39 -17.07 8.69 -7.50
C ILE A 39 -16.77 9.79 -6.46
N CYS A 40 -17.42 10.95 -6.64
CA CYS A 40 -16.88 12.29 -6.40
C CYS A 40 -17.74 13.12 -5.42
N PHE A 41 -17.19 14.27 -4.98
CA PHE A 41 -17.80 15.44 -4.33
C PHE A 41 -18.22 15.40 -2.85
N MET A 42 -17.25 15.72 -1.98
CA MET A 42 -17.28 16.60 -0.78
C MET A 42 -15.92 16.39 -0.05
N PRO A 43 -15.43 17.29 0.84
CA PRO A 43 -14.01 17.41 1.26
C PRO A 43 -13.37 16.20 1.99
N SER A 44 -13.99 15.03 1.94
CA SER A 44 -13.69 13.86 2.78
C SER A 44 -13.88 12.50 2.11
N CYS A 45 -14.03 12.41 0.77
CA CYS A 45 -14.28 11.13 0.08
C CYS A 45 -13.29 10.85 -1.07
N THR A 46 -12.43 9.86 -0.86
CA THR A 46 -11.69 9.11 -1.89
C THR A 46 -11.92 7.63 -1.59
N LEU A 47 -11.48 6.69 -2.45
CA LEU A 47 -11.39 5.27 -2.07
C LEU A 47 -10.99 5.17 -0.60
N ALA A 48 -11.84 4.57 0.22
CA ALA A 48 -11.54 4.43 1.63
C ALA A 48 -10.56 3.28 1.85
N TRP A 49 -9.34 3.40 1.32
CA TRP A 49 -8.15 3.03 2.08
C TRP A 49 -7.90 4.13 3.12
N MET A 50 -8.83 4.28 4.05
CA MET A 50 -8.70 5.23 5.14
C MET A 50 -7.66 4.70 6.13
N HIS A 51 -6.41 5.09 5.94
CA HIS A 51 -5.63 5.59 7.06
C HIS A 51 -6.09 7.01 7.31
N ILE A 52 -7.18 7.18 8.08
CA ILE A 52 -7.44 8.46 8.75
C ILE A 52 -6.31 8.59 9.76
N LEU A 53 -5.22 9.21 9.34
CA LEU A 53 -4.31 9.82 10.27
C LEU A 53 -5.01 11.13 10.61
N GLY A 54 -5.61 11.28 11.79
CA GLY A 54 -6.27 12.51 12.21
C GLY A 54 -5.71 12.88 13.56
N HIS A 55 -4.82 13.87 13.61
CA HIS A 55 -4.08 14.31 14.79
C HIS A 55 -3.50 13.15 15.63
N GLY A 56 -2.30 12.71 15.27
CA GLY A 56 -1.50 11.79 16.10
C GLY A 56 -1.88 10.31 16.08
N SER A 57 -2.87 9.88 15.29
CA SER A 57 -3.41 8.52 15.34
C SER A 57 -3.07 7.70 14.09
N LYS A 58 -2.18 6.73 14.31
CA LYS A 58 -1.41 5.85 13.40
C LYS A 58 -2.28 4.65 12.87
N PRO A 59 -1.80 3.72 12.00
CA PRO A 59 -2.53 2.55 11.42
C PRO A 59 -3.53 1.77 12.31
N VAL A 60 -4.26 0.78 11.77
CA VAL A 60 -5.25 -0.08 12.49
C VAL A 60 -4.76 -0.66 13.84
N ILE A 61 -3.45 -0.79 13.99
CA ILE A 61 -2.77 -1.28 15.18
C ILE A 61 -2.76 -0.27 16.36
N TYR A 62 -2.98 1.02 16.10
CA TYR A 62 -2.54 2.09 17.01
C TYR A 62 -3.59 2.64 17.98
N ALA A 63 -4.85 2.20 17.85
CA ALA A 63 -5.93 2.61 18.75
C ALA A 63 -6.94 1.48 19.01
N ALA A 64 -6.48 0.22 19.03
CA ALA A 64 -7.32 -0.95 19.38
C ALA A 64 -8.67 -1.04 18.61
N GLY A 65 -8.69 -0.66 17.33
CA GLY A 65 -9.89 -0.76 16.48
C GLY A 65 -10.76 0.50 16.37
N VAL A 66 -10.41 1.62 17.01
CA VAL A 66 -11.14 2.92 16.88
C VAL A 66 -11.27 3.37 15.42
N ASN A 67 -10.23 3.22 14.60
CA ASN A 67 -10.27 3.61 13.18
C ASN A 67 -11.34 2.84 12.39
N LYS A 68 -11.56 1.55 12.70
CA LYS A 68 -12.60 0.75 12.05
C LYS A 68 -13.99 1.21 12.43
N LYS A 69 -14.19 1.64 13.69
CA LYS A 69 -15.46 2.21 14.13
C LYS A 69 -15.74 3.53 13.44
N LEU A 70 -14.76 4.43 13.36
CA LEU A 70 -14.89 5.72 12.67
C LEU A 70 -15.24 5.54 11.20
N LEU A 71 -14.54 4.63 10.51
CA LEU A 71 -14.85 4.29 9.12
C LEU A 71 -16.24 3.66 8.99
N GLY A 72 -16.62 2.72 9.86
CA GLY A 72 -17.95 2.12 9.86
C GLY A 72 -19.07 3.13 10.09
N ASP A 73 -18.87 4.06 11.05
CA ASP A 73 -19.81 5.16 11.34
C ASP A 73 -19.97 6.06 10.12
N PHE A 74 -18.87 6.41 9.45
CA PHE A 74 -18.88 7.18 8.21
C PHE A 74 -19.65 6.47 7.09
N VAL A 75 -19.33 5.20 6.84
CA VAL A 75 -19.95 4.40 5.77
C VAL A 75 -21.45 4.27 5.98
N ARG A 76 -21.90 4.03 7.22
CA ARG A 76 -23.33 4.00 7.58
C ARG A 76 -23.99 5.36 7.42
N LYS A 77 -23.38 6.40 7.98
CA LYS A 77 -23.92 7.77 7.96
C LYS A 77 -24.17 8.27 6.53
N HIS A 78 -23.27 7.92 5.60
CA HIS A 78 -23.32 8.40 4.22
C HIS A 78 -23.88 7.38 3.22
N ASN A 79 -24.19 6.15 3.67
CA ASN A 79 -24.68 5.06 2.84
C ASN A 79 -23.85 4.85 1.55
N VAL A 80 -22.53 4.66 1.73
CA VAL A 80 -21.56 4.56 0.61
C VAL A 80 -20.87 3.20 0.51
N ARG A 81 -21.37 2.16 1.19
CA ARG A 81 -20.68 0.86 1.28
C ARG A 81 -20.45 0.22 -0.09
N ASP A 82 -21.41 0.33 -1.00
CA ASP A 82 -21.37 -0.16 -2.38
C ASP A 82 -20.42 0.64 -3.29
N LYS A 83 -20.06 1.87 -2.89
CA LYS A 83 -19.18 2.79 -3.63
C LYS A 83 -17.72 2.71 -3.22
N ILE A 84 -17.40 1.92 -2.20
CA ILE A 84 -16.04 1.83 -1.64
C ILE A 84 -15.55 0.39 -1.60
N PHE A 85 -14.23 0.25 -1.73
CA PHE A 85 -13.52 -1.00 -1.50
C PHE A 85 -12.86 -0.96 -0.12
N LEU A 86 -13.29 -1.85 0.79
CA LEU A 86 -12.77 -1.92 2.15
C LEU A 86 -11.74 -3.04 2.32
N ALA A 87 -10.53 -2.68 2.67
CA ALA A 87 -9.48 -3.62 3.04
C ALA A 87 -9.23 -3.61 4.56
N SER A 88 -9.07 -4.79 5.15
CA SER A 88 -8.66 -4.96 6.56
C SER A 88 -7.52 -5.96 6.66
N LYS A 89 -6.76 -5.90 7.75
CA LYS A 89 -5.65 -6.81 8.03
C LYS A 89 -5.76 -7.40 9.42
N CYS A 90 -5.37 -8.66 9.60
CA CYS A 90 -5.25 -9.35 10.88
C CYS A 90 -3.82 -9.84 11.13
N GLY A 91 -3.52 -10.31 12.33
CA GLY A 91 -2.30 -11.06 12.62
C GLY A 91 -1.17 -10.30 13.31
N ILE A 92 -1.34 -9.01 13.62
CA ILE A 92 -0.49 -8.36 14.64
C ILE A 92 -1.30 -8.34 15.94
N ALA A 93 -0.82 -9.07 16.95
CA ALA A 93 -1.41 -9.08 18.27
C ALA A 93 -1.08 -7.75 18.96
N VAL A 94 -2.13 -6.99 19.24
CA VAL A 94 -2.03 -5.73 19.97
C VAL A 94 -2.41 -6.02 21.41
N SER A 95 -1.50 -5.75 22.36
CA SER A 95 -1.82 -5.82 23.77
C SER A 95 -2.91 -4.79 24.12
N LYS A 96 -3.63 -5.00 25.24
CA LYS A 96 -4.63 -4.05 25.76
C LYS A 96 -3.90 -2.76 26.18
N GLY A 97 -3.72 -1.85 25.23
CA GLY A 97 -2.92 -0.62 25.39
C GLY A 97 -2.51 0.03 24.07
N GLY A 98 -2.62 -0.70 22.94
CA GLY A 98 -2.11 -0.22 21.64
C GLY A 98 -0.65 -0.59 21.44
N ILE A 99 -0.03 -0.11 20.35
CA ILE A 99 1.41 -0.24 20.14
C ILE A 99 2.14 0.97 20.70
N ASP A 100 3.08 0.70 21.59
CA ASP A 100 4.15 1.62 21.92
C ASP A 100 5.15 1.69 20.76
N MET A 101 5.30 2.87 20.15
CA MET A 101 6.24 3.09 19.05
C MET A 101 7.69 3.28 19.51
N THR A 102 7.88 3.53 20.80
CA THR A 102 9.19 3.58 21.44
C THR A 102 9.69 2.19 21.84
N ASN A 103 8.78 1.21 21.96
CA ASN A 103 9.08 -0.18 22.30
C ASN A 103 8.19 -1.16 21.50
N LEU A 104 8.53 -1.34 20.22
CA LEU A 104 7.80 -2.18 19.25
C LEU A 104 7.95 -3.69 19.54
N GLN A 105 7.31 -4.19 20.60
CA GLN A 105 7.09 -5.63 20.76
C GLN A 105 5.81 -6.04 20.01
N MET A 106 5.93 -6.21 18.68
CA MET A 106 4.82 -6.73 17.87
C MET A 106 4.89 -8.25 17.86
N THR A 107 3.93 -8.89 18.54
CA THR A 107 3.73 -10.34 18.38
C THR A 107 2.88 -10.57 17.13
N VAL A 108 3.38 -11.38 16.21
CA VAL A 108 2.62 -11.80 15.03
C VAL A 108 1.93 -13.13 15.33
N THR A 109 0.69 -13.30 14.90
CA THR A 109 0.01 -14.59 14.97
C THR A 109 -0.88 -14.81 13.76
N ASN A 110 -0.74 -15.97 13.12
CA ASN A 110 -1.63 -16.38 12.03
C ASN A 110 -2.48 -17.61 12.42
N LYS A 111 -2.68 -17.84 13.73
CA LYS A 111 -3.48 -18.97 14.23
C LYS A 111 -4.90 -18.95 13.64
N PRO A 112 -5.43 -20.10 13.19
CA PRO A 112 -6.80 -20.23 12.67
C PRO A 112 -7.87 -19.60 13.57
N SER A 113 -7.80 -19.81 14.88
CA SER A 113 -8.74 -19.24 15.85
C SER A 113 -8.67 -17.71 15.89
N HIS A 114 -7.47 -17.14 15.86
CA HIS A 114 -7.28 -15.69 15.85
C HIS A 114 -7.83 -15.05 14.57
N ILE A 115 -7.60 -15.66 13.40
CA ILE A 115 -8.12 -15.18 12.12
C ILE A 115 -9.66 -15.10 12.17
N ARG A 116 -10.32 -16.18 12.64
CA ARG A 116 -11.79 -16.23 12.77
C ARG A 116 -12.33 -15.21 13.77
N GLU A 117 -11.71 -15.08 14.94
CA GLU A 117 -12.13 -14.07 15.93
C GLU A 117 -11.96 -12.63 15.40
N TYR A 118 -10.84 -12.37 14.73
CA TYR A 118 -10.49 -11.02 14.29
C TYR A 118 -11.43 -10.50 13.20
N ILE A 119 -11.87 -11.37 12.27
CA ILE A 119 -12.82 -10.98 11.23
C ILE A 119 -14.18 -10.62 11.82
N GLU A 120 -14.69 -11.36 12.82
CA GLU A 120 -15.95 -11.03 13.50
C GLU A 120 -15.89 -9.66 14.17
N GLY A 121 -14.80 -9.40 14.91
CA GLY A 121 -14.59 -8.08 15.51
C GLY A 121 -14.48 -6.98 14.45
N THR A 122 -13.92 -7.28 13.28
CA THR A 122 -13.80 -6.34 12.16
C THR A 122 -15.17 -6.04 11.55
N ILE A 123 -15.98 -7.05 11.29
CA ILE A 123 -17.35 -6.90 10.78
C ILE A 123 -18.18 -6.07 11.76
N LYS A 124 -18.11 -6.37 13.06
CA LYS A 124 -18.82 -5.60 14.10
C LYS A 124 -18.43 -4.12 14.09
N ARG A 125 -17.14 -3.79 14.02
CA ARG A 125 -16.66 -2.39 14.03
C ARG A 125 -17.01 -1.65 12.73
N LEU A 126 -16.86 -2.29 11.58
CA LEU A 126 -17.20 -1.72 10.28
C LEU A 126 -18.72 -1.65 10.05
N GLY A 127 -19.50 -2.51 10.70
CA GLY A 127 -20.92 -2.75 10.39
C GLY A 127 -21.14 -3.38 9.02
N SER A 128 -20.11 -3.97 8.41
CA SER A 128 -20.15 -4.67 7.12
C SER A 128 -18.93 -5.57 6.96
N THR A 129 -18.97 -6.48 5.99
CA THR A 129 -17.80 -7.29 5.61
C THR A 129 -16.79 -6.45 4.84
N PRO A 130 -15.47 -6.59 5.10
CA PRO A 130 -14.45 -6.00 4.23
C PRO A 130 -14.42 -6.72 2.88
N ASP A 131 -14.15 -6.00 1.79
CA ASP A 131 -13.96 -6.60 0.48
C ASP A 131 -12.67 -7.45 0.43
N LEU A 132 -11.61 -7.03 1.12
CA LEU A 132 -10.32 -7.73 1.15
C LEU A 132 -9.79 -7.90 2.57
N SER A 133 -9.40 -9.12 2.92
CA SER A 133 -8.76 -9.43 4.21
C SER A 133 -7.32 -9.91 4.01
N TYR A 134 -6.38 -9.26 4.70
CA TYR A 134 -4.96 -9.62 4.67
C TYR A 134 -4.50 -10.34 5.94
N LEU A 135 -3.54 -11.25 5.82
CA LEU A 135 -2.53 -11.43 6.87
C LEU A 135 -1.56 -10.26 6.81
N HIS A 136 -1.45 -9.50 7.90
CA HIS A 136 -0.65 -8.27 7.94
C HIS A 136 0.86 -8.56 7.98
N ARG A 137 1.23 -9.64 8.65
CA ARG A 137 2.57 -10.21 8.72
C ARG A 137 2.42 -11.72 8.78
N ILE A 138 3.41 -12.41 8.24
CA ILE A 138 3.49 -13.86 8.28
C ILE A 138 4.10 -14.26 9.63
N ASP A 139 3.40 -15.14 10.36
CA ASP A 139 3.92 -15.77 11.57
C ASP A 139 4.83 -16.93 11.15
N PRO A 140 6.17 -16.83 11.34
CA PRO A 140 7.09 -17.88 10.89
C PRO A 140 6.90 -19.20 11.66
N ASN A 141 6.19 -19.18 12.80
CA ASN A 141 5.91 -20.36 13.60
C ASN A 141 4.54 -20.98 13.29
N MET A 142 3.81 -20.47 12.30
CA MET A 142 2.51 -21.01 11.89
C MET A 142 2.56 -21.52 10.45
N PRO A 143 2.34 -22.82 10.21
CA PRO A 143 2.25 -23.37 8.87
C PRO A 143 1.18 -22.65 8.03
N LEU A 144 1.52 -22.29 6.80
CA LEU A 144 0.57 -21.67 5.86
C LEU A 144 -0.61 -22.60 5.57
N GLU A 145 -0.38 -23.91 5.60
CA GLU A 145 -1.39 -24.97 5.47
C GLU A 145 -2.47 -24.91 6.55
N GLU A 146 -2.21 -24.27 7.69
CA GLU A 146 -3.23 -24.04 8.72
C GLU A 146 -3.94 -22.69 8.52
N SER A 147 -3.19 -21.63 8.19
CA SER A 147 -3.74 -20.27 8.12
C SER A 147 -4.49 -19.96 6.82
N ILE A 148 -3.95 -20.37 5.67
CA ILE A 148 -4.48 -20.01 4.35
C ILE A 148 -5.85 -20.64 4.07
N PRO A 149 -6.13 -21.92 4.42
CA PRO A 149 -7.47 -22.47 4.27
C PRO A 149 -8.53 -21.73 5.07
N VAL A 150 -8.16 -21.15 6.22
CA VAL A 150 -9.08 -20.33 7.04
C VAL A 150 -9.41 -19.03 6.32
N LEU A 151 -8.43 -18.36 5.68
CA LEU A 151 -8.72 -17.18 4.87
C LEU A 151 -9.68 -17.50 3.72
N ASP A 152 -9.46 -18.63 3.04
CA ASP A 152 -10.36 -19.06 1.96
C ASP A 152 -11.76 -19.45 2.48
N GLU A 153 -11.86 -20.07 3.66
CA GLU A 153 -13.12 -20.29 4.36
C GLU A 153 -13.87 -18.96 4.58
N LEU A 154 -13.18 -17.91 5.04
CA LEU A 154 -13.79 -16.57 5.22
C LEU A 154 -14.30 -15.99 3.89
N ARG A 155 -13.58 -16.20 2.79
CA ARG A 155 -14.02 -15.80 1.44
C ARG A 155 -15.27 -16.58 1.01
N ARG A 156 -15.23 -17.91 1.10
CA ARG A 156 -16.34 -18.81 0.73
C ARG A 156 -17.61 -18.56 1.54
N THR A 157 -17.47 -18.20 2.82
CA THR A 157 -18.59 -17.87 3.71
C THR A 157 -19.05 -16.41 3.62
N GLY A 158 -18.51 -15.64 2.67
CA GLY A 158 -18.94 -14.26 2.39
C GLY A 158 -18.47 -13.23 3.42
N LYS A 159 -17.59 -13.61 4.36
CA LYS A 159 -17.01 -12.69 5.35
C LYS A 159 -15.96 -11.76 4.75
N THR A 160 -15.45 -12.09 3.57
CA THR A 160 -14.71 -11.20 2.68
C THR A 160 -14.88 -11.64 1.22
N LYS A 161 -14.50 -10.80 0.25
CA LYS A 161 -14.55 -11.17 -1.18
C LYS A 161 -13.20 -11.65 -1.69
N TYR A 162 -12.11 -11.11 -1.14
CA TYR A 162 -10.75 -11.33 -1.57
C TYR A 162 -9.84 -11.58 -0.37
N ILE A 163 -8.76 -12.31 -0.58
CA ILE A 163 -7.74 -12.58 0.44
C ILE A 163 -6.37 -12.13 -0.03
N GLY A 164 -5.56 -11.64 0.92
CA GLY A 164 -4.23 -11.13 0.59
C GLY A 164 -3.19 -11.42 1.66
N LEU A 165 -1.93 -11.21 1.29
CA LEU A 165 -0.78 -11.25 2.19
C LEU A 165 -0.09 -9.89 2.21
N SER A 166 0.62 -9.58 3.29
CA SER A 166 1.42 -8.38 3.38
C SER A 166 2.82 -8.72 3.88
N GLU A 167 3.82 -8.12 3.23
CA GLU A 167 5.23 -8.20 3.66
C GLU A 167 5.76 -9.63 3.77
N CYS A 168 5.28 -10.53 2.91
CA CYS A 168 5.78 -11.90 2.77
C CYS A 168 6.89 -12.00 1.72
N SER A 169 7.66 -13.10 1.76
CA SER A 169 8.62 -13.44 0.72
C SER A 169 7.93 -13.92 -0.56
N ALA A 170 8.69 -13.94 -1.67
CA ALA A 170 8.25 -14.52 -2.94
C ALA A 170 7.91 -16.02 -2.78
N ALA A 171 8.69 -16.75 -1.99
CA ALA A 171 8.47 -18.17 -1.70
C ALA A 171 7.15 -18.39 -0.94
N THR A 172 6.91 -17.57 0.10
CA THR A 172 5.66 -17.63 0.87
C THR A 172 4.45 -17.25 0.02
N LEU A 173 4.55 -16.25 -0.85
CA LEU A 173 3.46 -15.89 -1.75
C LEU A 173 3.07 -17.06 -2.67
N ARG A 174 4.06 -17.70 -3.33
CA ARG A 174 3.82 -18.88 -4.18
C ARG A 174 3.22 -20.04 -3.38
N LYS A 175 3.79 -20.32 -2.21
CA LYS A 175 3.31 -21.41 -1.36
C LYS A 175 1.86 -21.19 -0.90
N ALA A 176 1.53 -19.99 -0.42
CA ALA A 176 0.17 -19.65 -0.05
C ALA A 176 -0.79 -19.74 -1.24
N HIS A 177 -0.39 -19.25 -2.41
CA HIS A 177 -1.22 -19.30 -3.61
C HIS A 177 -1.51 -20.73 -4.08
N SER A 178 -0.56 -21.66 -3.88
CA SER A 178 -0.78 -23.08 -4.16
C SER A 178 -1.83 -23.75 -3.26
N ILE A 179 -2.08 -23.19 -2.06
CA ILE A 179 -3.09 -23.69 -1.11
C ILE A 179 -4.46 -23.08 -1.43
N ALA A 180 -4.52 -21.76 -1.63
CA ALA A 180 -5.72 -21.08 -2.09
C ALA A 180 -5.33 -19.82 -2.88
N LYS A 181 -6.12 -19.46 -3.90
CA LYS A 181 -5.88 -18.25 -4.71
C LYS A 181 -5.75 -17.01 -3.81
N ILE A 182 -4.56 -16.44 -3.77
CA ILE A 182 -4.28 -15.13 -3.17
C ILE A 182 -4.60 -14.06 -4.21
N ASP A 183 -5.36 -13.04 -3.83
CA ASP A 183 -5.84 -12.00 -4.75
C ASP A 183 -4.94 -10.75 -4.74
N ALA A 184 -4.27 -10.46 -3.61
CA ALA A 184 -3.41 -9.29 -3.48
C ALA A 184 -2.21 -9.53 -2.56
N VAL A 185 -1.09 -8.88 -2.87
CA VAL A 185 0.06 -8.74 -1.97
C VAL A 185 0.29 -7.26 -1.68
N GLN A 186 0.49 -6.92 -0.40
CA GLN A 186 0.87 -5.57 0.01
C GLN A 186 2.30 -5.52 0.52
N ALA A 187 3.14 -4.76 -0.16
CA ALA A 187 4.53 -4.54 0.20
C ALA A 187 4.97 -3.10 -0.14
N GLU A 188 6.11 -2.68 0.39
CA GLU A 188 6.63 -1.32 0.14
C GLU A 188 6.98 -1.16 -1.33
N TYR A 189 6.62 -0.05 -1.97
CA TYR A 189 7.18 0.26 -3.27
C TYR A 189 7.05 1.74 -3.57
N SER A 190 8.16 2.36 -3.94
CA SER A 190 8.23 3.76 -4.38
C SER A 190 9.53 4.01 -5.15
N ALA A 191 9.67 5.18 -5.77
CA ALA A 191 10.98 5.59 -6.29
C ALA A 191 12.08 5.59 -5.20
N PHE A 192 11.69 5.71 -3.93
CA PHE A 192 12.58 5.71 -2.76
C PHE A 192 12.88 4.30 -2.20
N GLU A 193 12.14 3.27 -2.62
CA GLU A 193 12.31 1.88 -2.19
C GLU A 193 11.87 0.91 -3.29
N THR A 194 12.86 0.21 -3.85
CA THR A 194 12.71 -0.73 -4.97
C THR A 194 13.24 -2.13 -4.67
N LEU A 195 13.46 -2.49 -3.40
CA LEU A 195 13.93 -3.82 -2.98
C LEU A 195 13.21 -4.96 -3.71
N HIS A 196 11.88 -4.86 -3.80
CA HIS A 196 11.04 -5.91 -4.37
C HIS A 196 11.16 -6.10 -5.89
N GLU A 197 11.90 -5.22 -6.59
CA GLU A 197 12.33 -5.44 -7.98
C GLU A 197 13.42 -6.50 -8.08
N THR A 198 14.11 -6.82 -6.98
CA THR A 198 15.29 -7.70 -6.97
C THR A 198 15.15 -8.93 -6.07
N ASP A 199 14.21 -8.94 -5.11
CA ASP A 199 14.00 -10.07 -4.20
C ASP A 199 12.97 -11.10 -4.71
N GLY A 200 12.44 -10.88 -5.92
CA GLY A 200 11.52 -11.77 -6.61
C GLY A 200 10.05 -11.65 -6.19
N LEU A 201 9.69 -10.76 -5.25
CA LEU A 201 8.28 -10.63 -4.82
C LEU A 201 7.39 -10.08 -5.93
N ILE A 202 7.86 -9.05 -6.66
CA ILE A 202 7.11 -8.49 -7.80
C ILE A 202 6.94 -9.53 -8.91
N ASP A 203 7.98 -10.30 -9.20
CA ASP A 203 7.92 -11.34 -10.24
C ASP A 203 6.95 -12.45 -9.86
N ALA A 204 6.96 -12.90 -8.60
CA ALA A 204 5.98 -13.86 -8.09
C ALA A 204 4.55 -13.31 -8.17
N ALA A 205 4.34 -12.03 -7.87
CA ALA A 205 3.02 -11.42 -7.97
C ALA A 205 2.52 -11.41 -9.43
N ARG A 206 3.38 -11.05 -10.38
CA ARG A 206 3.07 -11.06 -11.83
C ARG A 206 2.79 -12.47 -12.34
N GLU A 207 3.65 -13.44 -12.01
CA GLU A 207 3.52 -14.85 -12.37
C GLU A 207 2.16 -15.42 -11.93
N LEU A 208 1.74 -15.11 -10.71
CA LEU A 208 0.51 -15.64 -10.10
C LEU A 208 -0.75 -14.83 -10.42
N GLY A 209 -0.64 -13.71 -11.15
CA GLY A 209 -1.77 -12.78 -11.38
C GLY A 209 -2.30 -12.13 -10.09
N VAL A 210 -1.41 -11.89 -9.11
CA VAL A 210 -1.73 -11.26 -7.82
C VAL A 210 -1.59 -9.75 -7.93
N ALA A 211 -2.58 -8.99 -7.47
CA ALA A 211 -2.50 -7.53 -7.45
C ALA A 211 -1.44 -7.04 -6.46
N TYR A 212 -0.51 -6.19 -6.90
CA TYR A 212 0.50 -5.58 -6.02
C TYR A 212 0.00 -4.24 -5.49
N VAL A 213 -0.14 -4.14 -4.16
CA VAL A 213 -0.61 -2.92 -3.47
C VAL A 213 0.56 -2.26 -2.76
N ALA A 214 1.08 -1.19 -3.34
CA ALA A 214 2.26 -0.45 -2.92
C ALA A 214 1.95 0.47 -1.72
N TYR A 215 2.41 0.09 -0.51
CA TYR A 215 2.44 1.03 0.62
C TYR A 215 3.73 1.88 0.60
N GLY A 216 3.68 3.00 1.31
CA GLY A 216 4.79 3.94 1.35
C GLY A 216 5.15 4.57 0.00
N PRO A 217 4.20 4.80 -0.94
CA PRO A 217 4.55 5.20 -2.30
C PRO A 217 5.22 6.58 -2.40
N LEU A 218 5.17 7.37 -1.32
CA LEU A 218 5.82 8.68 -1.20
C LEU A 218 7.12 8.64 -0.38
N GLY A 219 7.73 7.46 -0.17
CA GLY A 219 8.97 7.30 0.60
C GLY A 219 8.84 7.81 2.04
N HIS A 220 7.75 7.46 2.74
CA HIS A 220 7.44 7.96 4.08
C HIS A 220 7.40 9.50 4.19
N GLY A 221 6.92 10.15 3.12
CA GLY A 221 6.75 11.60 3.03
C GLY A 221 7.97 12.35 2.50
N TRP A 222 8.97 11.66 1.96
CA TRP A 222 10.15 12.28 1.34
C TRP A 222 9.89 12.78 -0.08
N LEU A 223 9.03 12.08 -0.84
CA LEU A 223 8.69 12.44 -2.23
C LEU A 223 7.53 13.43 -2.26
N VAL A 224 7.73 14.59 -1.64
CA VAL A 224 6.78 15.73 -1.57
C VAL A 224 7.55 17.05 -1.71
N ASP A 225 6.86 18.12 -2.08
CA ASP A 225 7.48 19.43 -2.28
C ASP A 225 7.81 20.16 -0.96
N ASP A 226 7.03 19.94 0.10
CA ASP A 226 7.13 20.63 1.40
C ASP A 226 7.71 19.74 2.52
N PHE A 227 8.77 18.99 2.23
CA PHE A 227 9.43 18.20 3.26
C PHE A 227 10.14 19.10 4.29
N VAL A 228 9.54 19.26 5.46
CA VAL A 228 9.94 20.26 6.48
C VAL A 228 11.22 19.93 7.26
N TYR A 229 11.73 18.70 7.18
CA TYR A 229 12.86 18.27 8.02
C TYR A 229 14.20 18.51 7.32
N ASN A 230 15.12 19.17 8.03
CA ASN A 230 16.46 19.48 7.53
C ASN A 230 17.57 18.64 8.15
N SER A 231 17.28 17.95 9.25
CA SER A 231 18.16 16.94 9.85
C SER A 231 17.33 15.85 10.54
N PRO A 232 17.92 14.67 10.82
CA PRO A 232 17.26 13.63 11.61
C PRO A 232 16.81 14.12 13.01
N GLY A 233 17.53 15.10 13.57
CA GLY A 233 17.21 15.70 14.85
C GLY A 233 15.87 16.44 14.89
N ASN A 234 15.36 16.88 13.73
CA ASN A 234 14.09 17.60 13.63
C ASN A 234 12.85 16.68 13.71
N PHE A 235 13.02 15.36 13.60
CA PHE A 235 11.90 14.44 13.76
C PHE A 235 11.32 14.54 15.18
N GLY A 236 9.99 14.46 15.31
CA GLY A 236 9.36 14.43 16.64
C GLY A 236 9.82 13.22 17.46
N PRO A 237 9.71 13.25 18.80
CA PRO A 237 10.20 12.16 19.66
C PRO A 237 9.54 10.80 19.39
N THR A 238 8.32 10.79 18.84
CA THR A 238 7.57 9.56 18.51
C THR A 238 7.48 9.28 17.01
N ASP A 239 8.28 9.99 16.21
CA ASP A 239 8.33 9.82 14.75
C ASP A 239 9.02 8.51 14.41
N TYR A 240 8.33 7.67 13.64
CA TYR A 240 8.84 6.37 13.21
C TYR A 240 10.17 6.47 12.45
N ARG A 241 10.41 7.56 11.71
CA ARG A 241 11.64 7.73 10.93
C ARG A 241 12.90 7.78 11.81
N ARG A 242 12.76 8.03 13.12
CA ARG A 242 13.86 7.95 14.09
C ARG A 242 14.45 6.54 14.22
N SER A 243 13.70 5.50 13.92
CA SER A 243 14.17 4.10 14.01
C SER A 243 14.54 3.47 12.67
N VAL A 244 14.49 4.24 11.57
CA VAL A 244 14.73 3.72 10.21
C VAL A 244 16.08 4.20 9.69
N PRO A 245 17.03 3.29 9.39
CA PRO A 245 18.37 3.65 8.95
C PRO A 245 18.45 4.59 7.73
N LYS A 246 17.48 4.52 6.80
CA LYS A 246 17.41 5.45 5.65
C LYS A 246 17.28 6.93 6.02
N PHE A 247 16.75 7.22 7.21
CA PHE A 247 16.44 8.58 7.63
C PHE A 247 17.37 9.07 8.75
N GLN A 248 18.42 8.33 9.08
CA GLN A 248 19.34 8.64 10.17
C GLN A 248 20.76 8.92 9.66
N GLY A 249 21.54 9.66 10.45
CA GLY A 249 22.95 9.95 10.18
C GLY A 249 23.21 10.49 8.76
N GLU A 250 24.29 10.02 8.14
CA GLU A 250 24.70 10.42 6.78
C GLU A 250 23.68 9.99 5.71
N ASN A 251 22.94 8.90 5.92
CA ASN A 251 21.93 8.44 4.97
C ASN A 251 20.86 9.51 4.75
N PHE A 252 20.46 10.24 5.80
CA PHE A 252 19.49 11.32 5.66
C PHE A 252 19.93 12.34 4.61
N TYR A 253 21.17 12.81 4.66
CA TYR A 253 21.65 13.86 3.76
C TYR A 253 21.87 13.31 2.35
N LYS A 254 22.46 12.12 2.22
CA LYS A 254 22.67 11.46 0.93
C LYS A 254 21.35 11.16 0.21
N ASN A 255 20.37 10.64 0.95
CA ASN A 255 19.07 10.24 0.39
C ASN A 255 18.20 11.44 -0.01
N ARG A 256 18.60 12.70 0.27
CA ARG A 256 17.92 13.86 -0.30
C ARG A 256 18.20 14.04 -1.79
N ALA A 257 19.23 13.38 -2.34
CA ALA A 257 19.55 13.46 -3.76
C ALA A 257 18.36 13.05 -4.64
N ILE A 258 17.75 11.89 -4.37
CA ILE A 258 16.60 11.41 -5.16
C ILE A 258 15.41 12.39 -5.11
N VAL A 259 15.14 12.97 -3.94
CA VAL A 259 14.05 13.93 -3.77
C VAL A 259 14.29 15.16 -4.64
N ARG A 260 15.51 15.70 -4.65
CA ARG A 260 15.87 16.86 -5.46
C ARG A 260 15.73 16.60 -6.96
N GLU A 261 16.15 15.43 -7.44
CA GLU A 261 16.01 15.09 -8.86
C GLU A 261 14.54 14.87 -9.25
N MET A 262 13.76 14.21 -8.39
CA MET A 262 12.31 14.06 -8.61
C MET A 262 11.58 15.42 -8.61
N GLN A 263 11.97 16.36 -7.74
CA GLN A 263 11.45 17.73 -7.72
C GLN A 263 11.76 18.49 -9.01
N LYS A 264 12.98 18.36 -9.55
CA LYS A 264 13.34 18.98 -10.84
C LYS A 264 12.48 18.42 -11.98
N LEU A 265 12.26 17.10 -12.01
CA LEU A 265 11.42 16.47 -13.01
C LEU A 265 9.96 16.94 -12.89
N ALA A 266 9.41 16.98 -11.67
CA ALA A 266 8.07 17.47 -11.40
C ALA A 266 7.88 18.93 -11.85
N ALA A 267 8.83 19.80 -11.50
CA ALA A 267 8.83 21.19 -11.92
C ALA A 267 8.89 21.34 -13.44
N LYS A 268 9.72 20.54 -14.13
CA LYS A 268 9.80 20.53 -15.60
C LYS A 268 8.47 20.09 -16.24
N LYS A 269 7.78 19.13 -15.63
CA LYS A 269 6.49 18.62 -16.12
C LYS A 269 5.31 19.55 -15.78
N GLY A 270 5.47 20.41 -14.77
CA GLY A 270 4.42 21.30 -14.29
C GLY A 270 3.43 20.63 -13.33
N CYS A 271 3.89 19.65 -12.56
CA CYS A 271 3.09 18.98 -11.53
C CYS A 271 3.86 18.87 -10.21
N THR A 272 3.24 18.33 -9.16
CA THR A 272 3.89 18.20 -7.85
C THR A 272 4.78 16.96 -7.77
N THR A 273 5.76 16.97 -6.87
CA THR A 273 6.65 15.81 -6.65
C THR A 273 5.84 14.58 -6.23
N THR A 274 4.81 14.81 -5.40
CA THR A 274 3.83 13.81 -4.99
C THR A 274 3.17 13.15 -6.21
N GLN A 275 2.74 13.95 -7.18
CA GLN A 275 2.03 13.46 -8.35
C GLN A 275 2.93 12.64 -9.29
N ILE A 276 4.16 13.09 -9.57
CA ILE A 276 5.15 12.28 -10.31
C ILE A 276 5.39 10.94 -9.61
N ALA A 277 5.64 10.96 -8.31
CA ALA A 277 5.95 9.74 -7.56
C ALA A 277 4.82 8.71 -7.61
N LEU A 278 3.57 9.14 -7.45
CA LEU A 278 2.41 8.26 -7.54
C LEU A 278 2.14 7.78 -8.96
N ALA A 279 2.26 8.66 -9.95
CA ALA A 279 2.12 8.29 -11.37
C ALA A 279 3.15 7.24 -11.78
N TRP A 280 4.39 7.37 -11.30
CA TRP A 280 5.45 6.40 -11.57
C TRP A 280 5.16 5.03 -10.96
N VAL A 281 4.68 4.97 -9.71
CA VAL A 281 4.27 3.70 -9.07
C VAL A 281 3.13 3.04 -9.86
N ALA A 282 2.12 3.81 -10.27
CA ALA A 282 1.02 3.30 -11.08
C ALA A 282 1.48 2.78 -12.45
N ALA A 283 2.44 3.47 -13.08
CA ALA A 283 3.03 3.05 -14.36
C ALA A 283 3.77 1.70 -14.29
N GLN A 284 4.13 1.21 -13.09
CA GLN A 284 4.71 -0.13 -12.92
C GLN A 284 3.68 -1.26 -12.90
N GLY A 285 2.38 -0.94 -12.93
CA GLY A 285 1.31 -1.91 -12.78
C GLY A 285 0.70 -1.99 -11.38
N PHE A 286 1.05 -1.09 -10.45
CA PHE A 286 0.77 -1.26 -9.02
C PHE A 286 -0.31 -0.32 -8.48
N ILE A 287 -1.01 -0.76 -7.44
CA ILE A 287 -2.02 0.04 -6.74
C ILE A 287 -1.35 0.82 -5.60
N ALA A 288 -1.11 2.11 -5.79
CA ALA A 288 -0.56 2.98 -4.74
C ALA A 288 -1.61 3.34 -3.68
N ILE A 289 -1.22 3.32 -2.40
CA ILE A 289 -2.10 3.69 -1.27
C ILE A 289 -1.50 4.80 -0.40
N PRO A 290 -1.34 6.04 -0.93
CA PRO A 290 -0.84 7.16 -0.14
C PRO A 290 -1.81 7.53 0.98
N GLY A 291 -1.31 7.61 2.21
CA GLY A 291 -2.08 8.05 3.38
C GLY A 291 -1.97 9.56 3.60
N THR A 292 -3.02 10.18 4.13
CA THR A 292 -3.00 11.60 4.50
C THR A 292 -3.99 11.94 5.61
N THR A 293 -3.70 13.02 6.34
CA THR A 293 -4.58 13.64 7.34
C THR A 293 -5.32 14.87 6.81
N LYS A 294 -4.94 15.34 5.62
CA LYS A 294 -5.31 16.67 5.10
C LYS A 294 -6.10 16.48 3.80
N ALA A 295 -7.25 17.16 3.70
CA ALA A 295 -8.11 17.08 2.52
C ALA A 295 -7.40 17.52 1.23
N HIS A 296 -6.69 18.65 1.23
CA HIS A 296 -5.95 19.11 0.04
C HIS A 296 -4.86 18.12 -0.43
N ARG A 297 -4.26 17.35 0.48
CA ARG A 297 -3.30 16.29 0.11
C ARG A 297 -3.99 15.09 -0.51
N LEU A 298 -5.23 14.83 -0.12
CA LEU A 298 -6.03 13.79 -0.75
C LEU A 298 -6.35 14.17 -2.20
N GLU A 299 -6.76 15.42 -2.42
CA GLU A 299 -7.00 15.99 -3.76
C GLU A 299 -5.73 15.98 -4.62
N GLU A 300 -4.58 16.39 -4.07
CA GLU A 300 -3.29 16.31 -4.74
C GLU A 300 -2.92 14.87 -5.14
N ASN A 301 -3.02 13.92 -4.19
CA ASN A 301 -2.76 12.51 -4.45
C ASN A 301 -3.70 11.97 -5.53
N TRP A 302 -4.98 12.36 -5.50
CA TRP A 302 -5.97 11.95 -6.48
C TRP A 302 -5.69 12.48 -7.88
N ALA A 303 -5.22 13.73 -7.99
CA ALA A 303 -4.87 14.35 -9.26
C ALA A 303 -3.62 13.73 -9.92
N SER A 304 -2.83 12.91 -9.21
CA SER A 304 -1.70 12.17 -9.81
C SER A 304 -2.09 11.27 -10.99
N ARG A 305 -3.36 10.90 -11.08
CA ARG A 305 -3.95 10.08 -12.15
C ARG A 305 -3.98 10.77 -13.50
N GLU A 306 -3.94 12.09 -13.48
CA GLU A 306 -3.94 12.95 -14.67
C GLU A 306 -2.51 13.17 -15.19
N VAL A 307 -1.49 12.70 -14.44
CA VAL A 307 -0.09 12.80 -14.83
C VAL A 307 0.29 11.59 -15.68
N GLU A 308 0.30 11.77 -17.00
CA GLU A 308 0.84 10.80 -17.94
C GLU A 308 2.35 10.99 -18.08
N LEU A 309 3.15 9.98 -17.68
CA LEU A 309 4.59 9.97 -17.89
C LEU A 309 4.89 9.51 -19.31
N ALA A 310 5.47 10.38 -20.12
CA ALA A 310 5.99 10.04 -21.44
C ALA A 310 7.17 9.07 -21.31
N GLU A 311 7.47 8.33 -22.38
CA GLU A 311 8.56 7.34 -22.38
C GLU A 311 9.90 7.93 -21.90
N ALA A 312 10.25 9.12 -22.38
CA ALA A 312 11.48 9.81 -21.96
C ALA A 312 11.48 10.17 -20.46
N GLU A 313 10.31 10.50 -19.89
CA GLU A 313 10.18 10.79 -18.46
C GLU A 313 10.23 9.50 -17.63
N MET A 314 9.65 8.41 -18.13
CA MET A 314 9.76 7.08 -17.49
C MET A 314 11.22 6.62 -17.42
N VAL A 315 11.97 6.77 -18.51
CA VAL A 315 13.42 6.51 -18.55
C VAL A 315 14.17 7.42 -17.56
N GLU A 316 13.81 8.70 -17.50
CA GLU A 316 14.45 9.65 -16.59
C GLU A 316 14.18 9.30 -15.12
N VAL A 317 12.94 8.94 -14.74
CA VAL A 317 12.66 8.47 -13.36
C VAL A 317 13.45 7.20 -13.05
N ARG A 318 13.53 6.25 -13.99
CA ARG A 318 14.31 5.01 -13.80
C ARG A 318 15.78 5.33 -13.54
N ARG A 319 16.37 6.21 -14.35
CA ARG A 319 17.75 6.70 -14.17
C ARG A 319 17.95 7.34 -12.79
N ILE A 320 17.02 8.22 -12.36
CA ILE A 320 17.06 8.86 -11.04
C ILE A 320 17.02 7.80 -9.91
N VAL A 321 16.15 6.81 -10.00
CA VAL A 321 16.00 5.74 -9.00
C VAL A 321 17.27 4.89 -8.90
N GLU A 322 17.96 4.65 -10.01
CA GLU A 322 19.19 3.85 -10.05
C GLU A 322 20.40 4.64 -9.55
N GLU A 323 20.60 5.87 -10.03
CA GLU A 323 21.75 6.70 -9.66
C GLU A 323 21.67 7.28 -8.25
N ALA A 324 20.46 7.62 -7.79
CA ALA A 324 20.22 8.24 -6.49
C ALA A 324 19.54 7.29 -5.49
N LYS A 325 19.71 5.97 -5.67
CA LYS A 325 19.09 4.95 -4.82
C LYS A 325 19.35 5.20 -3.33
N PRO A 326 18.29 5.31 -2.49
CA PRO A 326 18.47 5.56 -1.06
C PRO A 326 19.27 4.47 -0.35
N GLN A 327 20.19 4.90 0.51
CA GLN A 327 21.05 4.06 1.34
C GLN A 327 20.45 3.82 2.73
N GLY A 328 20.70 2.63 3.27
CA GLY A 328 20.18 2.18 4.57
C GLY A 328 18.97 1.26 4.45
N ASN A 329 18.75 0.44 5.47
CA ASN A 329 17.63 -0.50 5.51
C ASN A 329 16.28 0.22 5.63
N ARG A 330 15.24 -0.33 5.00
CA ARG A 330 13.85 0.16 5.06
C ARG A 330 13.22 0.03 6.45
N TYR A 331 13.70 -0.92 7.24
CA TYR A 331 13.30 -1.12 8.63
C TYR A 331 14.50 -1.06 9.57
N GLY A 332 14.26 -0.60 10.80
CA GLY A 332 15.13 -0.90 11.93
C GLY A 332 15.05 -2.38 12.30
N GLU A 333 16.04 -2.88 13.03
CA GLU A 333 16.26 -4.32 13.29
C GLU A 333 15.00 -5.06 13.78
N THR A 334 14.28 -4.48 14.75
CA THR A 334 13.07 -5.11 15.33
C THR A 334 11.97 -5.35 14.31
N LEU A 335 11.69 -4.38 13.44
CA LEU A 335 10.66 -4.53 12.41
C LEU A 335 11.13 -5.39 11.23
N GLN A 336 12.43 -5.36 10.95
CA GLN A 336 13.02 -6.18 9.89
C GLN A 336 12.83 -7.68 10.14
N LYS A 337 12.79 -8.11 11.42
CA LYS A 337 12.51 -9.51 11.81
C LYS A 337 11.08 -9.96 11.53
N LEU A 338 10.17 -9.05 11.16
CA LEU A 338 8.74 -9.36 10.96
C LEU A 338 8.36 -9.48 9.49
N VAL A 339 9.29 -9.24 8.57
CA VAL A 339 9.02 -9.14 7.12
C VAL A 339 9.89 -10.09 6.34
N GLY A 340 9.45 -10.47 5.14
CA GLY A 340 10.23 -11.33 4.25
C GLY A 340 10.23 -12.81 4.65
N HIS A 341 9.28 -13.22 5.49
CA HIS A 341 8.98 -14.63 5.75
C HIS A 341 8.19 -15.21 4.59
#